data_AF-A0AAI9J225-F1
#
_entry.id   AF-A0AAI9J225-F1
#
_cell.length_a   1.000
_cell.length_b   1.000
_cell.length_c   1.000
_cell.angle_alpha   90.00
_cell.angle_beta   90.00
_cell.angle_gamma   90.00
#
_symmetry.space_group_name_H-M   'P 1'
#
loop_
_entity.id
_entity.type
_entity.pdbx_description
1 polymer ?
#
loop_
_entity_poly.entity_id
_entity_poly.type
_entity_poly.pdbx_seq_one_letter_code
_entity_poly.pdbx_strand_id
1 'polypeptide(L)'
;MQNEHGWFQAHAYRFEDGLSTFIVETPEETWQSAGIEGMSQEDGIAYCERLFALWLDGHRLISNAKHIRGAAIWIRFPRVICPHWVRWNRLQTPRGERDVPVVLMGDAAHTAHFSIGSGTKLALEDAIELARCLDGRRGDLRGALQHYEDVRSVEVLKIQNAARNSTEWFENVRRYANLEPEQFAYSLLTRSQRISHENLRLRDAAWLQGYEAWIAERAGAGPAPGAQAPLPMLTPFQARSVRLANRIVVSPMAMYSCVDGVPGEFHLVHLGARALGGAGLVMVEMTCTSPDARITPGCPGLWNDEQAGAFGRIVDFVHGNSAARIGIQLGHAGRKGSTQLGWQQMDHPLPEGNWPLLSASALPYLPGVSQTPRAMTRADMDRVREDFAAAARRAARAGFDWLELHCAHGYLLSSFISPLTNQRDDEYGGSLENRLRYPLEVFRAVRQAWPAELPMSVRISAHDWVEGGITADDAVEIARHFKAAGADMIDCSSGQVSPDQQPVYGRMYQTPFADRVRNEAGIATIAVGAIFEADHANGIIASGRADLCALARPHLADAAWTLREAARVGYRDVHWPDQYVAGKRQLETNFERAAMLAQLDIK
;
A
#
# COMPACT_ATOMS: atom_id res chain seq x y z
N MET A 1 7.88 19.60 16.15
CA MET A 1 8.75 20.75 15.85
C MET A 1 10.14 20.24 15.47
N GLN A 2 10.93 21.04 14.74
CA GLN A 2 12.30 20.70 14.37
C GLN A 2 13.27 21.78 14.91
N ASN A 3 14.39 21.37 15.49
CA ASN A 3 15.51 22.24 15.88
C ASN A 3 16.83 21.72 15.30
N GLU A 4 17.98 22.24 15.74
CA GLU A 4 19.30 21.79 15.26
C GLU A 4 19.61 20.31 15.53
N HIS A 5 18.96 19.71 16.53
CA HIS A 5 19.18 18.30 16.90
C HIS A 5 18.27 17.33 16.15
N GLY A 6 17.12 17.80 15.66
CA GLY A 6 16.17 17.01 14.89
C GLY A 6 14.72 17.24 15.29
N TRP A 7 13.89 16.20 15.16
CA TRP A 7 12.43 16.28 15.35
C TRP A 7 12.01 15.89 16.75
N PHE A 8 11.35 16.82 17.45
CA PHE A 8 10.69 16.58 18.72
C PHE A 8 9.18 16.73 18.60
N GLN A 9 8.46 15.90 19.34
CA GLN A 9 7.01 15.80 19.29
C GLN A 9 6.47 15.84 20.72
N ALA A 10 5.33 16.47 20.91
CA ALA A 10 4.63 16.48 22.19
C ALA A 10 3.23 15.87 22.01
N HIS A 11 2.89 14.92 22.85
CA HIS A 11 1.54 14.39 23.00
C HIS A 11 0.95 15.02 24.25
N ALA A 12 0.02 15.94 24.06
CA ALA A 12 -0.58 16.72 25.13
C ALA A 12 -2.10 16.54 25.17
N TYR A 13 -2.63 16.19 26.33
CA TYR A 13 -4.07 16.06 26.57
C TYR A 13 -4.40 16.32 28.03
N ARG A 14 -5.60 16.87 28.27
CA ARG A 14 -6.05 17.21 29.63
C ARG A 14 -6.12 15.94 30.48
N PHE A 15 -5.52 15.99 31.67
CA PHE A 15 -5.59 14.92 32.66
C PHE A 15 -6.66 15.24 33.70
N GLU A 16 -6.60 16.44 34.26
CA GLU A 16 -7.58 16.98 35.20
C GLU A 16 -7.71 18.50 35.05
N ASP A 17 -8.53 19.13 35.91
CA ASP A 17 -8.67 20.58 35.92
C ASP A 17 -7.34 21.25 36.29
N GLY A 18 -6.82 22.08 35.39
CA GLY A 18 -5.56 22.79 35.58
C GLY A 18 -4.29 21.99 35.27
N LEU A 19 -4.38 20.71 34.88
CA LEU A 19 -3.23 19.88 34.52
C LEU A 19 -3.48 19.07 33.23
N SER A 20 -2.45 19.04 32.39
CA SER A 20 -2.40 18.21 31.18
C SER A 20 -1.26 17.22 31.27
N THR A 21 -1.50 16.01 30.78
CA THR A 21 -0.40 15.09 30.44
C THR A 21 0.40 15.71 29.30
N PHE A 22 1.73 15.66 29.40
CA PHE A 22 2.65 16.15 28.38
C PHE A 22 3.78 15.14 28.18
N ILE A 23 3.70 14.37 27.10
CA ILE A 23 4.70 13.34 26.76
C ILE A 23 5.55 13.85 25.61
N VAL A 24 6.88 13.84 25.77
CA VAL A 24 7.80 14.22 24.71
C VAL A 24 8.38 12.97 24.07
N GLU A 25 8.36 12.93 22.74
CA GLU A 25 8.88 11.84 21.92
C GLU A 25 9.84 12.40 20.87
N THR A 26 10.89 11.63 20.56
CA THR A 26 11.90 11.98 19.57
C THR A 26 12.62 10.72 19.07
N PRO A 27 13.10 10.68 17.81
CA PRO A 27 13.99 9.62 17.35
C PRO A 27 15.27 9.53 18.20
N GLU A 28 15.84 8.33 18.26
CA GLU A 28 17.08 8.06 19.01
C GLU A 28 18.24 8.96 18.56
N GLU A 29 18.42 9.13 17.25
CA GLU A 29 19.45 10.02 16.68
C GLU A 29 19.32 11.46 17.18
N THR A 30 18.09 11.96 17.31
CA THR A 30 17.81 13.33 17.80
C THR A 30 18.03 13.42 19.31
N TRP A 31 17.65 12.39 20.07
CA TRP A 31 17.91 12.32 21.51
C TRP A 31 19.41 12.32 21.83
N GLN A 32 20.20 11.55 21.08
CA GLN A 32 21.66 11.51 21.17
C GLN A 32 22.27 12.85 20.76
N SER A 33 21.84 13.43 19.63
CA SER A 33 22.34 14.72 19.13
C SER A 33 22.09 15.87 20.13
N ALA A 34 20.95 15.83 20.83
CA ALA A 34 20.61 16.81 21.86
C ALA A 34 21.37 16.60 23.19
N GLY A 35 22.15 15.53 23.33
CA GLY A 35 22.91 15.23 24.55
C GLY A 35 22.03 14.89 25.77
N ILE A 36 20.77 14.49 25.54
CA ILE A 36 19.79 14.26 26.61
C ILE A 36 20.20 13.10 27.52
N GLU A 37 20.97 12.14 27.01
CA GLU A 37 21.54 11.03 27.78
C GLU A 37 22.32 11.49 29.02
N GLY A 38 23.04 12.60 28.89
CA GLY A 38 23.85 13.16 29.97
C GLY A 38 23.10 14.09 30.92
N MET A 39 21.82 14.38 30.65
CA MET A 39 21.05 15.35 31.43
C MET A 39 20.51 14.76 32.73
N SER A 40 20.46 15.58 33.77
CA SER A 40 19.63 15.30 34.95
C SER A 40 18.13 15.32 34.57
N GLN A 41 17.26 14.84 35.46
CA GLN A 41 15.81 14.94 35.25
C GLN A 41 15.39 16.41 35.12
N GLU A 42 15.92 17.26 35.99
CA GLU A 42 15.66 18.70 36.01
C GLU A 42 16.15 19.40 34.73
N ASP A 43 17.35 19.05 34.25
CA ASP A 43 17.89 19.61 33.01
C ASP A 43 17.09 19.18 31.78
N GLY A 44 16.65 17.90 31.74
CA GLY A 44 15.79 17.39 30.69
C GLY A 44 14.42 18.07 30.66
N ILE A 45 13.82 18.32 31.83
CA ILE A 45 12.57 19.09 31.94
C ILE A 45 12.79 20.52 31.45
N ALA A 46 13.85 21.20 31.91
CA ALA A 46 14.15 22.57 31.50
C ALA A 46 14.46 22.66 30.00
N TYR A 47 15.09 21.64 29.42
CA TYR A 47 15.29 21.52 27.98
C TYR A 47 13.95 21.45 27.24
N CYS A 48 13.03 20.57 27.67
CA CYS A 48 11.70 20.47 27.09
C CYS A 48 10.87 21.76 27.29
N GLU A 49 10.97 22.45 28.43
CA GLU A 49 10.32 23.74 28.66
C GLU A 49 10.80 24.81 27.66
N ARG A 50 12.12 24.90 27.41
CA ARG A 50 12.67 25.81 26.40
C ARG A 50 12.23 25.42 24.99
N LEU A 51 12.30 24.13 24.69
CA LEU A 51 11.94 23.58 23.39
C LEU A 51 10.47 23.88 23.05
N PHE A 52 9.56 23.64 23.99
CA PHE A 52 8.12 23.82 23.79
C PHE A 52 7.56 25.14 24.32
N ALA A 53 8.40 26.13 24.64
CA ALA A 53 8.01 27.38 25.30
C ALA A 53 6.82 28.08 24.62
N LEU A 54 6.79 28.07 23.28
CA LEU A 54 5.72 28.67 22.47
C LEU A 54 4.34 28.03 22.72
N TRP A 55 4.29 26.73 23.05
CA TRP A 55 3.06 25.96 23.24
C TRP A 55 2.67 25.77 24.71
N LEU A 56 3.57 26.12 25.64
CA LEU A 56 3.32 25.98 27.08
C LEU A 56 2.58 27.17 27.69
N ASP A 57 2.48 28.30 26.99
CA ASP A 57 1.83 29.53 27.50
C ASP A 57 2.33 29.94 28.91
N GLY A 58 3.64 29.77 29.14
CA GLY A 58 4.28 30.08 30.42
C GLY A 58 4.07 29.04 31.54
N HIS A 59 3.32 27.96 31.30
CA HIS A 59 3.17 26.87 32.26
C HIS A 59 4.44 26.01 32.36
N ARG A 60 4.70 25.49 33.57
CA ARG A 60 5.85 24.62 33.85
C ARG A 60 5.53 23.15 33.60
N LEU A 61 6.54 22.39 33.21
CA LEU A 61 6.46 20.93 33.11
C LEU A 61 6.74 20.29 34.48
N ILE A 62 5.88 19.37 34.91
CA ILE A 62 5.96 18.72 36.22
C ILE A 62 6.18 17.22 36.02
N SER A 63 7.24 16.65 36.63
CA SER A 63 7.49 15.21 36.58
C SER A 63 6.61 14.45 37.58
N ASN A 64 5.91 13.43 37.09
CA ASN A 64 5.23 12.42 37.90
C ASN A 64 6.16 11.25 38.31
N ALA A 65 7.39 11.21 37.78
CA ALA A 65 8.36 10.14 37.97
C ALA A 65 9.51 10.56 38.91
N LYS A 66 9.18 11.10 40.09
CA LYS A 66 10.16 11.63 41.06
C LYS A 66 11.17 10.60 41.58
N HIS A 67 10.87 9.32 41.41
CA HIS A 67 11.73 8.20 41.83
C HIS A 67 12.79 7.83 40.79
N ILE A 68 12.64 8.29 39.54
CA ILE A 68 13.56 8.01 38.44
C ILE A 68 14.63 9.11 38.39
N ARG A 69 15.89 8.74 38.14
CA ARG A 69 17.04 9.65 38.13
C ARG A 69 17.69 9.73 36.75
N GLY A 70 18.24 10.90 36.44
CA GLY A 70 18.95 11.15 35.18
C GLY A 70 18.07 10.95 33.95
N ALA A 71 18.68 10.55 32.84
CA ALA A 71 18.00 10.32 31.58
C ALA A 71 17.06 9.10 31.56
N ALA A 72 16.99 8.30 32.64
CA ALA A 72 16.12 7.12 32.72
C ALA A 72 14.61 7.45 32.69
N ILE A 73 14.24 8.73 32.74
CA ILE A 73 12.87 9.20 32.49
C ILE A 73 12.47 9.05 31.00
N TRP A 74 13.46 8.97 30.11
CA TRP A 74 13.29 8.65 28.71
C TRP A 74 13.33 7.14 28.54
N ILE A 75 12.30 6.60 27.91
CA ILE A 75 12.18 5.16 27.66
C ILE A 75 12.03 4.91 26.17
N ARG A 76 12.69 3.87 25.67
CA ARG A 76 12.31 3.26 24.39
C ARG A 76 11.05 2.46 24.65
N PHE A 77 9.95 2.79 23.97
CA PHE A 77 8.67 2.12 24.19
C PHE A 77 8.80 0.61 23.87
N PRO A 78 8.79 -0.30 24.87
CA PRO A 78 9.03 -1.71 24.63
C PRO A 78 7.78 -2.36 24.05
N ARG A 79 7.96 -3.33 23.15
CA ARG A 79 6.88 -4.22 22.70
C ARG A 79 6.98 -5.55 23.43
N VAL A 80 6.08 -5.81 24.37
CA VAL A 80 5.98 -7.08 25.08
C VAL A 80 4.78 -7.87 24.55
N ILE A 81 5.04 -9.07 24.04
CA ILE A 81 4.02 -10.00 23.55
C ILE A 81 4.06 -11.24 24.44
N CYS A 82 2.90 -11.60 24.99
CA CYS A 82 2.75 -12.84 25.76
C CYS A 82 1.87 -13.80 24.95
N PRO A 83 2.41 -14.94 24.48
CA PRO A 83 1.63 -15.90 23.68
C PRO A 83 0.63 -16.69 24.53
N HIS A 84 0.81 -16.73 25.85
CA HIS A 84 -0.06 -17.44 26.80
C HIS A 84 -0.40 -16.54 27.97
N TRP A 85 -1.68 -16.30 28.18
CA TRP A 85 -2.19 -15.37 29.18
C TRP A 85 -2.58 -16.09 30.47
N VAL A 86 -2.66 -17.42 30.44
CA VAL A 86 -3.04 -18.24 31.59
C VAL A 86 -1.84 -19.06 32.06
N ARG A 87 -1.36 -18.78 33.27
CA ARG A 87 -0.32 -19.56 33.95
C ARG A 87 -0.93 -20.34 35.11
N TRP A 88 -0.89 -21.67 35.04
CA TRP A 88 -1.33 -22.52 36.14
C TRP A 88 -0.20 -22.75 37.16
N ASN A 89 -0.49 -22.50 38.43
CA ASN A 89 0.43 -22.72 39.54
C ASN A 89 -0.14 -23.79 40.48
N ARG A 90 0.71 -24.72 40.91
CA ARG A 90 0.34 -25.71 41.94
C ARG A 90 0.75 -25.17 43.29
N LEU A 91 -0.23 -24.85 44.14
CA LEU A 91 0.00 -24.23 45.44
C LEU A 91 -0.44 -25.15 46.58
N GLN A 92 0.38 -25.24 47.62
CA GLN A 92 -0.01 -25.86 48.87
C GLN A 92 -0.92 -24.90 49.64
N THR A 93 -2.16 -25.30 49.87
CA THR A 93 -3.13 -24.53 50.64
C THR A 93 -3.48 -25.27 51.95
N PRO A 94 -4.10 -24.61 52.94
CA PRO A 94 -4.60 -25.30 54.14
C PRO A 94 -5.62 -26.41 53.84
N ARG A 95 -6.16 -26.47 52.61
CA ARG A 95 -7.11 -27.49 52.14
C ARG A 95 -6.46 -28.51 51.17
N GLY A 96 -5.12 -28.60 51.16
CA GLY A 96 -4.35 -29.46 50.26
C GLY A 96 -3.78 -28.73 49.05
N GLU A 97 -3.14 -29.48 48.16
CA GLU A 97 -2.63 -28.96 46.89
C GLU A 97 -3.78 -28.53 45.97
N ARG A 98 -3.63 -27.36 45.35
CA ARG A 98 -4.60 -26.83 44.38
C ARG A 98 -3.89 -26.22 43.18
N ASP A 99 -4.47 -26.44 42.01
CA ASP A 99 -4.14 -25.69 40.80
C ASP A 99 -4.84 -24.33 40.84
N VAL A 100 -4.06 -23.25 40.77
CA VAL A 100 -4.54 -21.87 40.80
C VAL A 100 -4.04 -21.14 39.54
N PRO A 101 -4.94 -20.64 38.68
CA PRO A 101 -4.53 -19.88 37.50
C PRO A 101 -4.17 -18.45 37.87
N VAL A 102 -3.16 -17.91 37.20
CA VAL A 102 -2.90 -16.47 37.07
C VAL A 102 -3.25 -16.10 35.64
N VAL A 103 -4.12 -15.11 35.47
CA VAL A 103 -4.67 -14.69 34.19
C VAL A 103 -4.22 -13.26 33.90
N LEU A 104 -3.63 -13.03 32.73
CA LEU A 104 -3.30 -11.70 32.24
C LEU A 104 -4.54 -11.05 31.60
N MET A 105 -4.72 -9.76 31.88
CA MET A 105 -5.77 -8.91 31.31
C MET A 105 -5.32 -7.45 31.31
N GLY A 106 -5.99 -6.62 30.51
CA GLY A 106 -5.69 -5.19 30.37
C GLY A 106 -4.28 -4.94 29.83
N ASP A 107 -3.64 -3.85 30.24
CA ASP A 107 -2.34 -3.45 29.70
C ASP A 107 -1.23 -4.52 29.88
N ALA A 108 -1.36 -5.41 30.87
CA ALA A 108 -0.45 -6.53 31.06
C ALA A 108 -0.51 -7.59 29.94
N ALA A 109 -1.66 -7.71 29.27
CA ALA A 109 -1.83 -8.52 28.07
C ALA A 109 -1.62 -7.69 26.78
N HIS A 110 -1.72 -6.36 26.86
CA HIS A 110 -1.97 -5.47 25.72
C HIS A 110 -0.94 -4.35 25.54
N THR A 111 0.33 -4.66 25.34
CA THR A 111 1.31 -3.61 25.07
C THR A 111 0.92 -2.79 23.83
N ALA A 112 0.55 -1.52 24.01
CA ALA A 112 0.09 -0.64 22.96
C ALA A 112 0.64 0.78 23.17
N HIS A 113 1.17 1.38 22.11
CA HIS A 113 1.63 2.76 22.12
C HIS A 113 0.56 3.70 22.66
N PHE A 114 0.96 4.61 23.55
CA PHE A 114 0.05 5.50 24.28
C PHE A 114 -0.80 6.37 23.35
N SER A 115 -0.33 6.63 22.13
CA SER A 115 -1.07 7.37 21.09
C SER A 115 -2.38 6.70 20.63
N ILE A 116 -2.65 5.44 20.98
CA ILE A 116 -3.91 4.74 20.67
C ILE A 116 -4.96 4.94 21.77
N GLY A 117 -4.57 5.31 22.99
CA GLY A 117 -5.49 5.68 24.08
C GLY A 117 -6.61 4.67 24.34
N SER A 118 -6.28 3.42 24.71
CA SER A 118 -7.28 2.36 24.88
C SER A 118 -7.13 1.50 26.14
N GLY A 119 -6.17 1.75 27.02
CA GLY A 119 -5.83 0.85 28.15
C GLY A 119 -7.00 0.54 29.08
N THR A 120 -7.68 1.56 29.62
CA THR A 120 -8.85 1.37 30.50
C THR A 120 -9.98 0.62 29.81
N LYS A 121 -10.29 0.99 28.56
CA LYS A 121 -11.32 0.32 27.78
C LYS A 121 -10.99 -1.17 27.61
N LEU A 122 -9.75 -1.48 27.28
CA LEU A 122 -9.30 -2.85 27.05
C LEU A 122 -9.36 -3.71 28.31
N ALA A 123 -8.94 -3.15 29.45
CA ALA A 123 -9.05 -3.83 30.74
C ALA A 123 -10.52 -4.15 31.09
N LEU A 124 -11.44 -3.24 30.79
CA LEU A 124 -12.88 -3.48 30.99
C LEU A 124 -13.43 -4.55 30.04
N GLU A 125 -13.06 -4.50 28.75
CA GLU A 125 -13.50 -5.52 27.77
C GLU A 125 -13.00 -6.92 28.13
N ASP A 126 -11.74 -7.03 28.60
CA ASP A 126 -11.21 -8.29 29.10
C ASP A 126 -11.94 -8.78 30.34
N ALA A 127 -12.21 -7.89 31.30
CA ALA A 127 -12.94 -8.24 32.52
C ALA A 127 -14.33 -8.79 32.18
N ILE A 128 -15.02 -8.12 31.25
CA ILE A 128 -16.34 -8.52 30.77
C ILE A 128 -16.27 -9.89 30.09
N GLU A 129 -15.31 -10.10 29.19
CA GLU A 129 -15.22 -11.35 28.45
C GLU A 129 -14.76 -12.52 29.33
N LEU A 130 -13.83 -12.28 30.26
CA LEU A 130 -13.42 -13.26 31.25
C LEU A 130 -14.62 -13.70 32.10
N ALA A 131 -15.43 -12.75 32.59
CA ALA A 131 -16.63 -13.04 33.35
C ALA A 131 -17.62 -13.90 32.55
N ARG A 132 -17.87 -13.54 31.27
CA ARG A 132 -18.73 -14.32 30.36
C ARG A 132 -18.20 -15.73 30.13
N CYS A 133 -16.91 -15.90 29.91
CA CYS A 133 -16.29 -17.21 29.69
C CYS A 133 -16.42 -18.11 30.94
N LEU A 134 -16.22 -17.54 32.13
CA LEU A 134 -16.38 -18.27 33.40
C LEU A 134 -17.84 -18.68 33.64
N ASP A 135 -18.81 -17.83 33.30
CA ASP A 135 -20.24 -18.15 33.42
C ASP A 135 -20.72 -19.14 32.35
N GLY A 136 -20.24 -19.01 31.11
CA GLY A 136 -20.63 -19.87 29.99
C GLY A 136 -20.10 -21.30 30.07
N ARG A 137 -19.05 -21.53 30.86
CA ARG A 137 -18.40 -22.85 31.04
C ARG A 137 -18.29 -23.24 32.50
N ARG A 138 -19.38 -23.07 33.26
CA ARG A 138 -19.45 -23.48 34.67
C ARG A 138 -19.05 -24.95 34.84
N GLY A 139 -18.07 -25.20 35.71
CA GLY A 139 -17.52 -26.54 35.96
C GLY A 139 -16.27 -26.89 35.13
N ASP A 140 -15.94 -26.10 34.11
CA ASP A 140 -14.72 -26.26 33.29
C ASP A 140 -13.90 -24.97 33.26
N LEU A 141 -13.16 -24.72 34.33
CA LEU A 141 -12.32 -23.52 34.46
C LEU A 141 -11.19 -23.49 33.41
N ARG A 142 -10.64 -24.65 33.03
CA ARG A 142 -9.56 -24.71 32.04
C ARG A 142 -10.08 -24.32 30.65
N GLY A 143 -11.22 -24.88 30.23
CA GLY A 143 -11.85 -24.49 28.97
C GLY A 143 -12.36 -23.05 28.96
N ALA A 144 -12.84 -22.52 30.10
CA ALA A 144 -13.21 -21.11 30.23
C ALA A 144 -12.03 -20.17 29.96
N LEU A 145 -10.89 -20.43 30.61
CA LEU A 145 -9.71 -19.58 30.49
C LEU A 145 -9.03 -19.71 29.11
N GLN A 146 -9.02 -20.90 28.52
CA GLN A 146 -8.56 -21.07 27.13
C GLN A 146 -9.45 -20.28 26.17
N HIS A 147 -10.77 -20.35 26.33
CA HIS A 147 -11.69 -19.64 25.45
C HIS A 147 -11.55 -18.11 25.55
N TYR A 148 -11.33 -17.60 26.76
CA TYR A 148 -11.01 -16.19 26.98
C TYR A 148 -9.75 -15.77 26.20
N GLU A 149 -8.66 -16.54 26.30
CA GLU A 149 -7.42 -16.30 25.56
C GLU A 149 -7.66 -16.33 24.03
N ASP A 150 -8.37 -17.33 23.53
CA ASP A 150 -8.66 -17.48 22.10
C ASP A 150 -9.45 -16.29 21.53
N VAL A 151 -10.47 -15.82 22.27
CA VAL A 151 -11.32 -14.70 21.83
C VAL A 151 -10.58 -13.38 21.92
N ARG A 152 -9.91 -13.12 23.04
CA ARG A 152 -9.30 -11.81 23.31
C ARG A 152 -7.98 -11.63 22.59
N SER A 153 -7.17 -12.68 22.40
CA SER A 153 -5.89 -12.57 21.69
C SER A 153 -6.04 -12.00 20.27
N VAL A 154 -7.13 -12.33 19.57
CA VAL A 154 -7.45 -11.77 18.24
C VAL A 154 -7.66 -10.26 18.29
N GLU A 155 -8.44 -9.76 19.25
CA GLU A 155 -8.69 -8.32 19.41
C GLU A 155 -7.43 -7.56 19.81
N VAL A 156 -6.58 -8.18 20.63
CA VAL A 156 -5.30 -7.60 21.03
C VAL A 156 -4.35 -7.48 19.86
N LEU A 157 -4.23 -8.52 19.03
CA LEU A 157 -3.40 -8.47 17.83
C LEU A 157 -3.82 -7.30 16.92
N LYS A 158 -5.13 -7.05 16.75
CA LYS A 158 -5.62 -5.89 15.98
C LYS A 158 -5.15 -4.57 16.57
N ILE A 159 -5.25 -4.41 17.89
CA ILE A 159 -4.86 -3.16 18.57
C ILE A 159 -3.35 -2.97 18.59
N GLN A 160 -2.57 -4.03 18.85
CA GLN A 160 -1.12 -3.97 18.78
C GLN A 160 -0.63 -3.63 17.38
N ASN A 161 -1.29 -4.14 16.34
CA ASN A 161 -1.01 -3.74 14.96
C ASN A 161 -1.32 -2.26 14.71
N ALA A 162 -2.46 -1.75 15.18
CA ALA A 162 -2.81 -0.33 15.06
C ALA A 162 -1.83 0.57 15.84
N ALA A 163 -1.41 0.12 17.02
CA ALA A 163 -0.41 0.79 17.84
C ALA A 163 0.93 0.85 17.13
N ARG A 164 1.40 -0.26 16.57
CA ARG A 164 2.63 -0.32 15.78
C ARG A 164 2.57 0.66 14.61
N ASN A 165 1.49 0.65 13.83
CA ASN A 165 1.32 1.60 12.72
C ASN A 165 1.37 3.06 13.19
N SER A 166 0.81 3.36 14.37
CA SER A 166 0.92 4.70 14.93
C SER A 166 2.32 5.04 15.40
N THR A 167 3.04 4.10 16.03
CA THR A 167 4.43 4.30 16.47
C THR A 167 5.32 4.57 15.26
N GLU A 168 5.24 3.72 14.23
CA GLU A 168 6.00 3.88 13.00
C GLU A 168 5.75 5.25 12.35
N TRP A 169 4.51 5.75 12.38
CA TRP A 169 4.19 7.09 11.86
C TRP A 169 4.92 8.21 12.64
N PHE A 170 4.94 8.15 13.97
CA PHE A 170 5.59 9.16 14.82
C PHE A 170 7.13 9.08 14.73
N GLU A 171 7.68 7.87 14.69
CA GLU A 171 9.12 7.64 14.47
C GLU A 171 9.57 8.21 13.12
N ASN A 172 8.67 8.27 12.13
CA ASN A 172 8.96 8.75 10.79
C ASN A 172 8.27 10.07 10.44
N VAL A 173 7.98 10.94 11.42
CA VAL A 173 7.23 12.20 11.17
C VAL A 173 7.87 13.08 10.09
N ARG A 174 9.21 13.02 9.97
CA ARG A 174 9.99 13.75 8.95
C ARG A 174 9.48 13.47 7.54
N ARG A 175 8.99 12.26 7.27
CA ARG A 175 8.37 11.86 5.99
C ARG A 175 7.21 12.78 5.61
N TYR A 176 6.44 13.21 6.60
CA TYR A 176 5.20 13.96 6.41
C TYR A 176 5.35 15.47 6.63
N ALA A 177 6.55 15.94 6.96
CA ALA A 177 6.79 17.34 7.32
C ALA A 177 6.49 18.34 6.18
N ASN A 178 6.50 17.87 4.93
CA ASN A 178 6.20 18.69 3.76
C ASN A 178 4.73 18.61 3.33
N LEU A 179 3.89 17.84 4.02
CA LEU A 179 2.46 17.83 3.77
C LEU A 179 1.85 19.17 4.20
N GLU A 180 0.87 19.62 3.44
CA GLU A 180 0.09 20.79 3.83
C GLU A 180 -0.72 20.52 5.11
N PRO A 181 -1.02 21.55 5.92
CA PRO A 181 -1.61 21.37 7.25
C PRO A 181 -2.87 20.48 7.26
N GLU A 182 -3.76 20.64 6.28
CA GLU A 182 -4.99 19.86 6.15
C GLU A 182 -4.68 18.37 5.90
N GLN A 183 -3.75 18.09 4.99
CA GLN A 183 -3.34 16.72 4.66
C GLN A 183 -2.53 16.07 5.78
N PHE A 184 -1.67 16.84 6.45
CA PHE A 184 -0.94 16.40 7.63
C PHE A 184 -1.90 16.03 8.77
N ALA A 185 -2.88 16.89 9.05
CA ALA A 185 -3.90 16.63 10.07
C ALA A 185 -4.71 15.36 9.74
N TYR A 186 -5.15 15.21 8.49
CA TYR A 186 -5.80 13.98 8.03
C TYR A 186 -4.92 12.75 8.25
N SER A 187 -3.67 12.78 7.77
CA SER A 187 -2.73 11.66 7.92
C SER A 187 -2.52 11.30 9.39
N LEU A 188 -2.36 12.31 10.26
CA LEU A 188 -2.19 12.12 11.69
C LEU A 188 -3.42 11.41 12.28
N LEU A 189 -4.63 11.89 11.98
CA LEU A 189 -5.88 11.30 12.50
C LEU A 189 -6.07 9.85 12.04
N THR A 190 -5.65 9.50 10.83
CA THR A 190 -5.80 8.14 10.27
C THR A 190 -4.58 7.24 10.44
N ARG A 191 -3.50 7.70 11.07
CA ARG A 191 -2.18 7.00 11.11
C ARG A 191 -2.25 5.54 11.55
N SER A 192 -3.12 5.26 12.54
CA SER A 192 -3.30 3.92 13.13
C SER A 192 -4.01 2.94 12.19
N GLN A 193 -4.64 3.45 11.13
CA GLN A 193 -5.51 2.72 10.19
C GLN A 193 -6.79 2.13 10.81
N ARG A 194 -7.02 2.38 12.12
CA ARG A 194 -8.28 2.03 12.81
C ARG A 194 -9.37 3.07 12.54
N ILE A 195 -8.97 4.34 12.41
CA ILE A 195 -9.86 5.42 12.01
C ILE A 195 -9.78 5.52 10.50
N SER A 196 -10.92 5.27 9.86
CA SER A 196 -11.08 5.29 8.42
C SER A 196 -11.68 6.61 7.93
N HIS A 197 -11.78 6.80 6.60
CA HIS A 197 -12.37 7.99 6.02
C HIS A 197 -13.83 8.15 6.45
N GLU A 198 -14.64 7.10 6.32
CA GLU A 198 -16.04 7.16 6.77
C GLU A 198 -16.18 7.14 8.30
N ASN A 199 -15.21 6.58 9.04
CA ASN A 199 -15.19 6.75 10.50
C ASN A 199 -14.96 8.20 10.92
N LEU A 200 -14.17 8.99 10.17
CA LEU A 200 -14.04 10.42 10.40
C LEU A 200 -15.38 11.13 10.15
N ARG A 201 -16.13 10.75 9.12
CA ARG A 201 -17.47 11.32 8.86
C ARG A 201 -18.43 11.11 10.02
N LEU A 202 -18.41 9.91 10.62
CA LEU A 202 -19.22 9.59 11.80
C LEU A 202 -18.81 10.39 13.05
N ARG A 203 -17.55 10.83 13.12
CA ARG A 203 -17.01 11.58 14.27
C ARG A 203 -17.22 13.08 14.12
N ASP A 204 -16.93 13.61 12.93
CA ASP A 204 -17.05 15.02 12.59
C ASP A 204 -17.25 15.18 11.07
N ALA A 205 -18.51 15.15 10.65
CA ALA A 205 -18.88 15.28 9.24
C ALA A 205 -18.49 16.65 8.66
N ALA A 206 -18.58 17.73 9.46
CA ALA A 206 -18.29 19.08 8.99
C ALA A 206 -16.78 19.25 8.71
N TRP A 207 -15.93 18.74 9.61
CA TRP A 207 -14.49 18.74 9.39
C TRP A 207 -14.11 17.94 8.14
N LEU A 208 -14.67 16.73 7.99
CA LEU A 208 -14.34 15.88 6.85
C LEU A 208 -14.80 16.49 5.52
N GLN A 209 -16.01 17.07 5.48
CA GLN A 209 -16.50 17.77 4.29
C GLN A 209 -15.62 18.97 3.93
N GLY A 210 -15.11 19.71 4.92
CA GLY A 210 -14.14 20.78 4.70
C GLY A 210 -12.84 20.26 4.08
N TYR A 211 -12.34 19.13 4.59
CA TYR A 211 -11.16 18.46 4.03
C TYR A 211 -11.41 17.97 2.58
N GLU A 212 -12.57 17.37 2.29
CA GLU A 212 -12.94 16.91 0.95
C GLU A 212 -13.02 18.07 -0.05
N ALA A 213 -13.59 19.21 0.35
CA ALA A 213 -13.60 20.41 -0.47
C ALA A 213 -12.18 20.92 -0.74
N TRP A 214 -11.32 20.95 0.28
CA TRP A 214 -9.92 21.37 0.15
C TRP A 214 -9.14 20.49 -0.83
N ILE A 215 -9.22 19.16 -0.71
CA ILE A 215 -8.48 18.26 -1.61
C ILE A 215 -9.03 18.30 -3.04
N ALA A 216 -10.35 18.49 -3.19
CA ALA A 216 -10.98 18.67 -4.49
C ALA A 216 -10.52 19.96 -5.18
N GLU A 217 -10.41 21.07 -4.44
CA GLU A 217 -9.87 22.33 -4.95
C GLU A 217 -8.40 22.18 -5.38
N ARG A 218 -7.57 21.51 -4.57
CA ARG A 218 -6.17 21.19 -4.90
C ARG A 218 -6.05 20.34 -6.16
N ALA A 219 -7.03 19.47 -6.43
CA ALA A 219 -7.09 18.68 -7.64
C ALA A 219 -7.66 19.44 -8.85
N GLY A 220 -8.09 20.70 -8.72
CA GLY A 220 -8.73 21.46 -9.78
C GLY A 220 -10.17 20.98 -10.08
N ALA A 221 -10.86 20.49 -9.06
CA ALA A 221 -12.26 20.05 -9.09
C ALA A 221 -13.04 20.60 -7.89
N GLY A 222 -12.77 21.86 -7.51
CA GLY A 222 -13.48 22.53 -6.42
C GLY A 222 -15.01 22.48 -6.62
N PRO A 223 -15.80 22.20 -5.57
CA PRO A 223 -17.24 22.06 -5.70
C PRO A 223 -17.91 23.37 -6.12
N ALA A 224 -18.96 23.28 -6.94
CA ALA A 224 -19.87 24.41 -7.12
C ALA A 224 -20.56 24.76 -5.79
N PRO A 225 -21.00 26.01 -5.58
CA PRO A 225 -21.72 26.39 -4.37
C PRO A 225 -22.94 25.48 -4.12
N GLY A 226 -22.97 24.80 -2.97
CA GLY A 226 -24.04 23.87 -2.58
C GLY A 226 -23.93 22.44 -3.12
N ALA A 227 -22.90 22.12 -3.91
CA ALA A 227 -22.62 20.76 -4.36
C ALA A 227 -21.73 20.00 -3.34
N GLN A 228 -21.88 18.68 -3.28
CA GLN A 228 -20.98 17.83 -2.51
C GLN A 228 -19.61 17.77 -3.21
N ALA A 229 -18.52 17.99 -2.46
CA ALA A 229 -17.18 17.82 -3.00
C ALA A 229 -16.93 16.36 -3.41
N PRO A 230 -16.18 16.11 -4.50
CA PRO A 230 -15.80 14.76 -4.86
C PRO A 230 -14.97 14.12 -3.74
N LEU A 231 -15.26 12.86 -3.44
CA LEU A 231 -14.46 12.07 -2.51
C LEU A 231 -12.99 12.04 -2.99
N PRO A 232 -11.99 11.87 -2.10
CA PRO A 232 -10.58 11.86 -2.49
C PRO A 232 -10.28 10.91 -3.66
N MET A 233 -10.84 9.70 -3.68
CA MET A 233 -10.66 8.74 -4.77
C MET A 233 -11.26 9.20 -6.10
N LEU A 234 -12.25 10.10 -6.08
CA LEU A 234 -12.97 10.65 -7.23
C LEU A 234 -12.41 12.00 -7.69
N THR A 235 -11.41 12.55 -7.00
CA THR A 235 -10.70 13.75 -7.47
C THR A 235 -9.88 13.44 -8.73
N PRO A 236 -9.81 14.36 -9.70
CA PRO A 236 -9.02 14.15 -10.91
C PRO A 236 -7.51 14.14 -10.60
N PHE A 237 -6.73 13.62 -11.54
CA PHE A 237 -5.26 13.64 -11.47
C PHE A 237 -4.68 14.03 -12.82
N GLN A 238 -3.65 14.89 -12.81
CA GLN A 238 -2.93 15.29 -14.00
C GLN A 238 -1.52 14.71 -13.96
N ALA A 239 -1.15 13.96 -15.00
CA ALA A 239 0.23 13.58 -15.25
C ALA A 239 0.57 13.97 -16.69
N ARG A 240 1.61 14.79 -16.87
CA ARG A 240 1.97 15.36 -18.18
C ARG A 240 0.74 15.94 -18.89
N SER A 241 0.43 15.55 -20.13
CA SER A 241 -0.76 16.00 -20.86
C SER A 241 -2.05 15.23 -20.52
N VAL A 242 -1.96 14.12 -19.78
CA VAL A 242 -3.09 13.23 -19.51
C VAL A 242 -3.78 13.61 -18.20
N ARG A 243 -5.08 13.92 -18.32
CA ARG A 243 -5.98 14.12 -17.19
C ARG A 243 -6.83 12.88 -16.96
N LEU A 244 -6.70 12.27 -15.79
CA LEU A 244 -7.58 11.20 -15.31
C LEU A 244 -8.80 11.82 -14.63
N ALA A 245 -9.98 11.23 -14.88
CA ALA A 245 -11.24 11.69 -14.28
C ALA A 245 -11.31 11.45 -12.76
N ASN A 246 -10.58 10.44 -12.26
CA ASN A 246 -10.50 10.08 -10.85
C ASN A 246 -9.18 9.34 -10.55
N ARG A 247 -8.95 8.98 -9.27
CA ARG A 247 -7.72 8.33 -8.80
C ARG A 247 -7.72 6.79 -8.88
N ILE A 248 -8.76 6.19 -9.48
CA ILE A 248 -8.90 4.73 -9.54
C ILE A 248 -8.29 4.18 -10.83
N VAL A 249 -7.41 3.20 -10.63
CA VAL A 249 -6.73 2.48 -11.71
C VAL A 249 -7.19 1.02 -11.70
N VAL A 250 -7.58 0.49 -12.85
CA VAL A 250 -7.68 -0.96 -13.04
C VAL A 250 -6.27 -1.48 -13.27
N SER A 251 -5.77 -2.26 -12.31
CA SER A 251 -4.40 -2.81 -12.36
C SER A 251 -4.23 -3.70 -13.60
N PRO A 252 -3.02 -3.76 -14.20
CA PRO A 252 -2.72 -4.77 -15.20
C PRO A 252 -2.87 -6.16 -14.58
N MET A 253 -3.64 -7.04 -15.25
CA MET A 253 -3.98 -8.38 -14.76
C MET A 253 -3.89 -9.35 -15.94
N ALA A 254 -2.99 -10.34 -15.87
CA ALA A 254 -2.82 -11.28 -16.96
C ALA A 254 -4.07 -12.14 -17.18
N MET A 255 -4.68 -12.05 -18.37
CA MET A 255 -5.90 -12.78 -18.74
C MET A 255 -5.60 -14.07 -19.50
N TYR A 256 -4.38 -14.21 -20.02
CA TYR A 256 -3.92 -15.41 -20.74
C TYR A 256 -4.86 -15.84 -21.88
N SER A 257 -5.46 -14.87 -22.57
CA SER A 257 -6.55 -15.09 -23.54
C SER A 257 -6.19 -14.68 -24.97
N CYS A 258 -4.92 -14.40 -25.26
CA CYS A 258 -4.45 -14.10 -26.62
C CYS A 258 -4.13 -15.38 -27.40
N VAL A 259 -4.16 -15.28 -28.72
CA VAL A 259 -3.61 -16.29 -29.64
C VAL A 259 -2.44 -15.63 -30.36
N ASP A 260 -1.24 -16.21 -30.24
CA ASP A 260 0.01 -15.66 -30.80
C ASP A 260 0.25 -14.17 -30.46
N GLY A 261 -0.13 -13.80 -29.24
CA GLY A 261 -0.02 -12.43 -28.74
C GLY A 261 -1.05 -11.45 -29.27
N VAL A 262 -1.96 -11.86 -30.16
CA VAL A 262 -3.02 -10.98 -30.68
C VAL A 262 -4.20 -10.96 -29.70
N PRO A 263 -4.57 -9.79 -29.15
CA PRO A 263 -5.76 -9.67 -28.32
C PRO A 263 -7.04 -9.79 -29.16
N GLY A 264 -7.96 -10.65 -28.71
CA GLY A 264 -9.28 -10.82 -29.33
C GLY A 264 -10.43 -10.15 -28.57
N GLU A 265 -11.66 -10.53 -28.94
CA GLU A 265 -12.92 -10.02 -28.38
C GLU A 265 -13.01 -10.08 -26.86
N PHE A 266 -12.39 -11.09 -26.24
CA PHE A 266 -12.31 -11.17 -24.79
C PHE A 266 -11.70 -9.90 -24.18
N HIS A 267 -10.60 -9.39 -24.74
CA HIS A 267 -9.91 -8.20 -24.22
C HIS A 267 -10.72 -6.94 -24.50
N LEU A 268 -11.38 -6.85 -25.67
CA LEU A 268 -12.28 -5.75 -26.00
C LEU A 268 -13.40 -5.63 -24.97
N VAL A 269 -14.11 -6.72 -24.70
CA VAL A 269 -15.19 -6.75 -23.70
C VAL A 269 -14.64 -6.55 -22.29
N HIS A 270 -13.53 -7.21 -21.96
CA HIS A 270 -12.92 -7.12 -20.63
C HIS A 270 -12.55 -5.67 -20.30
N LEU A 271 -11.71 -5.02 -21.12
CA LEU A 271 -11.19 -3.68 -20.88
C LEU A 271 -12.30 -2.63 -21.06
N GLY A 272 -13.13 -2.79 -22.09
CA GLY A 272 -14.27 -1.90 -22.36
C GLY A 272 -15.27 -1.85 -21.20
N ALA A 273 -15.61 -3.00 -20.60
CA ALA A 273 -16.53 -3.03 -19.46
C ALA A 273 -15.97 -2.29 -18.23
N ARG A 274 -14.66 -2.36 -17.98
CA ARG A 274 -14.03 -1.64 -16.85
C ARG A 274 -13.91 -0.14 -17.12
N ALA A 275 -13.68 0.25 -18.37
CA ALA A 275 -13.68 1.65 -18.78
C ALA A 275 -15.07 2.28 -18.59
N LEU A 276 -16.12 1.58 -19.02
CA LEU A 276 -17.52 1.97 -18.74
C LEU A 276 -17.87 1.90 -17.24
N GLY A 277 -17.12 1.12 -16.46
CA GLY A 277 -17.24 0.94 -15.02
C GLY A 277 -16.69 2.08 -14.16
N GLY A 278 -16.27 3.19 -14.77
CA GLY A 278 -15.99 4.46 -14.09
C GLY A 278 -14.56 4.63 -13.57
N ALA A 279 -13.63 3.71 -13.85
CA ALA A 279 -12.22 3.90 -13.49
C ALA A 279 -11.60 5.07 -14.28
N GLY A 280 -10.67 5.81 -13.66
CA GLY A 280 -9.95 6.90 -14.30
C GLY A 280 -8.91 6.42 -15.31
N LEU A 281 -8.28 5.27 -15.04
CA LEU A 281 -7.29 4.62 -15.90
C LEU A 281 -7.53 3.11 -15.94
N VAL A 282 -7.56 2.52 -17.13
CA VAL A 282 -7.60 1.07 -17.34
C VAL A 282 -6.27 0.61 -17.90
N MET A 283 -5.54 -0.23 -17.18
CA MET A 283 -4.27 -0.77 -17.65
C MET A 283 -4.48 -2.12 -18.34
N VAL A 284 -4.01 -2.22 -19.59
CA VAL A 284 -3.80 -3.50 -20.26
C VAL A 284 -2.74 -4.30 -19.51
N GLU A 285 -2.96 -5.62 -19.43
CA GLU A 285 -2.04 -6.56 -18.81
C GLU A 285 -0.62 -6.52 -19.39
N MET A 286 0.33 -7.16 -18.71
CA MET A 286 1.73 -7.23 -19.18
C MET A 286 1.79 -7.73 -20.63
N THR A 287 2.12 -6.81 -21.52
CA THR A 287 2.20 -7.02 -22.96
C THR A 287 3.66 -7.22 -23.35
N CYS A 288 3.91 -8.35 -24.00
CA CYS A 288 5.24 -8.88 -24.21
C CYS A 288 5.87 -8.28 -25.47
N THR A 289 7.14 -7.90 -25.38
CA THR A 289 7.83 -7.15 -26.45
C THR A 289 8.35 -8.03 -27.59
N SER A 290 8.38 -9.34 -27.39
CA SER A 290 8.81 -10.36 -28.33
C SER A 290 8.11 -11.71 -28.04
N PRO A 291 8.11 -12.68 -28.97
CA PRO A 291 7.50 -13.99 -28.72
C PRO A 291 8.10 -14.75 -27.53
N ASP A 292 9.41 -14.61 -27.29
CA ASP A 292 10.16 -15.22 -26.17
C ASP A 292 10.03 -14.43 -24.86
N ALA A 293 9.44 -13.23 -24.89
CA ALA A 293 9.17 -12.41 -23.71
C ALA A 293 7.92 -12.86 -22.93
N ARG A 294 7.13 -13.80 -23.46
CA ARG A 294 5.84 -14.21 -22.88
C ARG A 294 5.98 -15.01 -21.58
N ILE A 295 4.99 -14.82 -20.68
CA ILE A 295 4.80 -15.71 -19.52
C ILE A 295 4.27 -17.05 -20.05
N THR A 296 3.13 -17.00 -20.73
CA THR A 296 2.41 -18.17 -21.25
C THR A 296 2.08 -17.96 -22.72
N PRO A 297 1.67 -19.01 -23.47
CA PRO A 297 1.21 -18.87 -24.84
C PRO A 297 0.03 -17.89 -25.00
N GLY A 298 -0.77 -17.71 -23.95
CA GLY A 298 -1.93 -16.81 -23.91
C GLY A 298 -1.63 -15.35 -23.60
N CYS A 299 -0.38 -14.96 -23.38
CA CYS A 299 -0.01 -13.58 -23.10
C CYS A 299 -0.13 -12.68 -24.34
N PRO A 300 -0.54 -11.41 -24.18
CA PRO A 300 -0.52 -10.45 -25.27
C PRO A 300 0.89 -10.09 -25.70
N GLY A 301 1.02 -9.71 -26.97
CA GLY A 301 2.24 -9.26 -27.61
C GLY A 301 2.11 -7.85 -28.17
N LEU A 302 3.25 -7.19 -28.37
CA LEU A 302 3.35 -5.94 -29.14
C LEU A 302 4.64 -5.89 -29.98
N TRP A 303 5.00 -7.02 -30.57
CA TRP A 303 6.20 -7.17 -31.40
C TRP A 303 5.94 -6.95 -32.89
N ASN A 304 4.68 -6.94 -33.32
CA ASN A 304 4.30 -6.73 -34.72
C ASN A 304 3.11 -5.75 -34.86
N ASP A 305 2.80 -5.38 -36.10
CA ASP A 305 1.77 -4.37 -36.40
C ASP A 305 0.33 -4.95 -36.34
N GLU A 306 0.16 -6.26 -36.50
CA GLU A 306 -1.13 -6.93 -36.31
C GLU A 306 -1.63 -6.77 -34.87
N GLN A 307 -0.75 -7.03 -33.89
CA GLN A 307 -1.03 -6.85 -32.48
C GLN A 307 -1.32 -5.39 -32.14
N ALA A 308 -0.54 -4.46 -32.70
CA ALA A 308 -0.77 -3.03 -32.52
C ALA A 308 -2.14 -2.59 -33.08
N GLY A 309 -2.54 -3.11 -34.26
CA GLY A 309 -3.85 -2.84 -34.85
C GLY A 309 -5.00 -3.41 -34.02
N ALA A 310 -4.84 -4.61 -33.46
CA ALA A 310 -5.84 -5.22 -32.57
C ALA A 310 -6.03 -4.41 -31.27
N PHE A 311 -4.93 -3.95 -30.66
CA PHE A 311 -5.01 -3.03 -29.52
C PHE A 311 -5.61 -1.67 -29.88
N GLY A 312 -5.29 -1.13 -31.05
CA GLY A 312 -5.87 0.14 -31.53
C GLY A 312 -7.40 0.11 -31.52
N ARG A 313 -8.02 -1.01 -31.93
CA ARG A 313 -9.49 -1.17 -31.84
C ARG A 313 -10.03 -1.08 -30.41
N ILE A 314 -9.29 -1.60 -29.44
CA ILE A 314 -9.68 -1.56 -28.03
C ILE A 314 -9.52 -0.14 -27.47
N VAL A 315 -8.42 0.54 -27.83
CA VAL A 315 -8.18 1.94 -27.48
C VAL A 315 -9.29 2.83 -28.03
N ASP A 316 -9.61 2.69 -29.32
CA ASP A 316 -10.69 3.43 -29.99
C ASP A 316 -12.05 3.20 -29.29
N PHE A 317 -12.34 1.96 -28.88
CA PHE A 317 -13.56 1.66 -28.14
C PHE A 317 -13.58 2.40 -26.79
N VAL A 318 -12.49 2.37 -26.03
CA VAL A 318 -12.43 3.04 -24.72
C VAL A 318 -12.60 4.55 -24.83
N HIS A 319 -11.85 5.18 -25.75
CA HIS A 319 -11.93 6.63 -25.99
C HIS A 319 -13.29 7.07 -26.55
N GLY A 320 -13.91 6.25 -27.41
CA GLY A 320 -15.20 6.56 -28.01
C GLY A 320 -16.40 6.38 -27.09
N ASN A 321 -16.28 5.58 -26.03
CA ASN A 321 -17.42 5.17 -25.21
C ASN A 321 -17.30 5.47 -23.71
N SER A 322 -16.16 6.00 -23.24
CA SER A 322 -16.02 6.36 -21.82
C SER A 322 -15.05 7.53 -21.61
N ALA A 323 -15.03 8.07 -20.39
CA ALA A 323 -14.07 9.10 -19.97
C ALA A 323 -12.75 8.50 -19.46
N ALA A 324 -12.63 7.17 -19.40
CA ALA A 324 -11.44 6.51 -18.90
C ALA A 324 -10.27 6.70 -19.87
N ARG A 325 -9.07 6.82 -19.31
CA ARG A 325 -7.83 6.67 -20.07
C ARG A 325 -7.44 5.21 -20.13
N ILE A 326 -6.70 4.83 -21.16
CA ILE A 326 -6.19 3.47 -21.31
C ILE A 326 -4.68 3.47 -21.39
N GLY A 327 -4.07 2.65 -20.54
CA GLY A 327 -2.62 2.46 -20.50
C GLY A 327 -2.22 1.03 -20.83
N ILE A 328 -0.94 0.84 -21.08
CA ILE A 328 -0.35 -0.48 -21.37
C ILE A 328 0.88 -0.73 -20.52
N GLN A 329 0.98 -1.93 -19.95
CA GLN A 329 2.18 -2.36 -19.25
C GLN A 329 3.06 -3.18 -20.21
N LEU A 330 4.29 -2.73 -20.48
CA LEU A 330 5.26 -3.49 -21.27
C LEU A 330 6.17 -4.30 -20.36
N GLY A 331 6.38 -5.57 -20.70
CA GLY A 331 7.21 -6.46 -19.90
C GLY A 331 7.83 -7.63 -20.67
N HIS A 332 8.72 -8.33 -19.99
CA HIS A 332 9.37 -9.54 -20.48
C HIS A 332 9.50 -10.52 -19.32
N ALA A 333 8.94 -11.72 -19.45
CA ALA A 333 8.80 -12.68 -18.35
C ALA A 333 10.15 -13.20 -17.83
N GLY A 334 11.17 -13.23 -18.68
CA GLY A 334 12.53 -13.61 -18.29
C GLY A 334 12.55 -15.05 -17.78
N ARG A 335 13.14 -15.28 -16.60
CA ARG A 335 13.21 -16.62 -15.97
C ARG A 335 11.85 -17.22 -15.56
N LYS A 336 10.77 -16.44 -15.61
CA LYS A 336 9.39 -16.87 -15.30
C LYS A 336 8.54 -17.05 -16.57
N GLY A 337 9.17 -17.07 -17.74
CA GLY A 337 8.51 -17.30 -19.03
C GLY A 337 8.32 -18.78 -19.35
N SER A 338 7.62 -19.05 -20.45
CA SER A 338 7.36 -20.40 -20.97
C SER A 338 6.64 -21.30 -19.97
N THR A 339 5.61 -20.77 -19.31
CA THR A 339 4.80 -21.49 -18.33
C THR A 339 3.37 -21.76 -18.84
N GLN A 340 2.70 -22.67 -18.14
CA GLN A 340 1.29 -23.00 -18.36
C GLN A 340 0.37 -21.81 -18.04
N LEU A 341 -0.85 -21.85 -18.56
CA LEU A 341 -1.87 -20.84 -18.25
C LEU A 341 -2.18 -20.86 -16.75
N GLY A 342 -2.52 -19.71 -16.17
CA GLY A 342 -2.59 -19.56 -14.71
C GLY A 342 -3.56 -20.51 -13.99
N TRP A 343 -4.61 -20.99 -14.65
CA TRP A 343 -5.57 -21.95 -14.09
C TRP A 343 -5.22 -23.43 -14.36
N GLN A 344 -4.16 -23.70 -15.11
CA GLN A 344 -3.61 -25.05 -15.27
C GLN A 344 -2.71 -25.34 -14.06
N GLN A 345 -1.39 -25.24 -14.22
CA GLN A 345 -0.45 -25.30 -13.11
C GLN A 345 0.39 -24.03 -13.11
N MET A 346 0.05 -23.11 -12.22
CA MET A 346 0.72 -21.81 -12.09
C MET A 346 2.22 -21.99 -11.86
N ASP A 347 3.04 -21.16 -12.53
CA ASP A 347 4.51 -21.15 -12.47
C ASP A 347 5.22 -22.43 -12.97
N HIS A 348 4.49 -23.43 -13.46
CA HIS A 348 5.07 -24.63 -14.03
C HIS A 348 5.35 -24.48 -15.54
N PRO A 349 6.45 -25.07 -16.05
CA PRO A 349 6.78 -25.00 -17.46
C PRO A 349 5.69 -25.66 -18.32
N LEU A 350 5.66 -25.30 -19.61
CA LEU A 350 4.80 -25.99 -20.57
C LEU A 350 5.15 -27.49 -20.62
N PRO A 351 4.18 -28.39 -20.80
CA PRO A 351 4.45 -29.82 -20.99
C PRO A 351 5.32 -30.08 -22.23
N GLU A 352 5.05 -29.34 -23.31
CA GLU A 352 5.77 -29.42 -24.59
C GLU A 352 5.88 -28.01 -25.21
N GLY A 353 6.86 -27.81 -26.11
CA GLY A 353 6.98 -26.56 -26.86
C GLY A 353 7.54 -25.37 -26.07
N ASN A 354 8.32 -25.62 -25.01
CA ASN A 354 9.01 -24.54 -24.31
C ASN A 354 9.98 -23.78 -25.23
N TRP A 355 10.08 -22.47 -25.04
CA TRP A 355 11.05 -21.61 -25.73
C TRP A 355 12.26 -21.29 -24.83
N PRO A 356 13.41 -20.88 -25.39
CA PRO A 356 14.56 -20.45 -24.60
C PRO A 356 14.24 -19.24 -23.71
N LEU A 357 14.65 -19.28 -22.45
CA LEU A 357 14.48 -18.19 -21.50
C LEU A 357 15.76 -17.38 -21.33
N LEU A 358 15.60 -16.08 -21.04
CA LEU A 358 16.68 -15.14 -20.74
C LEU A 358 16.52 -14.55 -19.34
N SER A 359 17.63 -14.27 -18.66
CA SER A 359 17.63 -13.63 -17.33
C SER A 359 18.98 -12.98 -17.05
N ALA A 360 19.08 -12.21 -15.96
CA ALA A 360 20.35 -11.67 -15.48
C ALA A 360 21.40 -12.77 -15.24
N SER A 361 20.97 -13.88 -14.63
CA SER A 361 21.80 -15.05 -14.32
C SER A 361 21.06 -16.36 -14.64
N ALA A 362 21.82 -17.45 -14.77
CA ALA A 362 21.30 -18.79 -15.09
C ALA A 362 20.68 -19.49 -13.87
N LEU A 363 19.64 -18.87 -13.28
CA LEU A 363 18.94 -19.34 -12.10
C LEU A 363 17.45 -19.56 -12.41
N PRO A 364 16.91 -20.79 -12.28
CA PRO A 364 15.48 -21.04 -12.47
C PRO A 364 14.64 -20.35 -11.38
N TYR A 365 13.34 -20.14 -11.64
CA TYR A 365 12.42 -19.62 -10.62
C TYR A 365 12.10 -20.67 -9.55
N LEU A 366 11.61 -21.86 -9.96
CA LEU A 366 11.45 -23.03 -9.09
C LEU A 366 12.62 -24.00 -9.30
N PRO A 367 13.52 -24.20 -8.32
CA PRO A 367 14.63 -25.14 -8.44
C PRO A 367 14.16 -26.55 -8.77
N GLY A 368 14.73 -27.16 -9.81
CA GLY A 368 14.39 -28.52 -10.27
C GLY A 368 13.05 -28.65 -11.01
N VAL A 369 12.28 -27.56 -11.16
CA VAL A 369 10.97 -27.57 -11.83
C VAL A 369 10.94 -26.62 -13.02
N SER A 370 11.30 -25.35 -12.83
CA SER A 370 11.31 -24.37 -13.93
C SER A 370 12.51 -24.60 -14.85
N GLN A 371 12.35 -24.23 -16.12
CA GLN A 371 13.47 -24.17 -17.07
C GLN A 371 14.54 -23.19 -16.58
N THR A 372 15.81 -23.61 -16.64
CA THR A 372 16.94 -22.72 -16.36
C THR A 372 17.12 -21.72 -17.50
N PRO A 373 17.04 -20.40 -17.22
CA PRO A 373 17.28 -19.39 -18.25
C PRO A 373 18.76 -19.34 -18.63
N ARG A 374 19.05 -18.86 -19.83
CA ARG A 374 20.41 -18.46 -20.19
C ARG A 374 20.69 -17.08 -19.60
N ALA A 375 21.88 -16.91 -19.02
CA ALA A 375 22.38 -15.59 -18.63
C ALA A 375 22.56 -14.72 -19.88
N MET A 376 22.00 -13.51 -19.85
CA MET A 376 22.06 -12.61 -20.99
C MET A 376 23.50 -12.14 -21.28
N THR A 377 23.85 -12.12 -22.56
CA THR A 377 25.02 -11.42 -23.09
C THR A 377 24.67 -9.95 -23.36
N ARG A 378 25.67 -9.10 -23.63
CA ARG A 378 25.44 -7.71 -24.08
C ARG A 378 24.55 -7.66 -25.34
N ALA A 379 24.75 -8.55 -26.30
CA ALA A 379 23.94 -8.61 -27.51
C ALA A 379 22.47 -8.95 -27.22
N ASP A 380 22.20 -9.85 -26.25
CA ASP A 380 20.83 -10.13 -25.82
C ASP A 380 20.19 -8.90 -25.15
N MET A 381 20.97 -8.19 -24.31
CA MET A 381 20.53 -6.96 -23.65
C MET A 381 20.20 -5.86 -24.67
N ASP A 382 21.02 -5.69 -25.70
CA ASP A 382 20.76 -4.74 -26.79
C ASP A 382 19.50 -5.10 -27.59
N ARG A 383 19.34 -6.37 -27.97
CA ARG A 383 18.15 -6.84 -28.68
C ARG A 383 16.88 -6.57 -27.87
N VAL A 384 16.85 -7.02 -26.61
CA VAL A 384 15.66 -6.86 -25.76
C VAL A 384 15.35 -5.38 -25.51
N ARG A 385 16.38 -4.53 -25.30
CA ARG A 385 16.18 -3.06 -25.22
C ARG A 385 15.48 -2.51 -26.46
N GLU A 386 15.91 -2.91 -27.65
CA GLU A 386 15.28 -2.46 -28.90
C GLU A 386 13.87 -3.02 -29.08
N ASP A 387 13.60 -4.25 -28.63
CA ASP A 387 12.26 -4.83 -28.62
C ASP A 387 11.30 -3.99 -27.75
N PHE A 388 11.74 -3.59 -26.55
CA PHE A 388 10.99 -2.66 -25.69
C PHE A 388 10.75 -1.30 -26.37
N ALA A 389 11.77 -0.70 -26.98
CA ALA A 389 11.62 0.57 -27.68
C ALA A 389 10.68 0.47 -28.89
N ALA A 390 10.71 -0.64 -29.63
CA ALA A 390 9.83 -0.90 -30.76
C ALA A 390 8.37 -1.10 -30.32
N ALA A 391 8.15 -1.84 -29.24
CA ALA A 391 6.83 -2.00 -28.62
C ALA A 391 6.28 -0.65 -28.13
N ALA A 392 7.11 0.20 -27.51
CA ALA A 392 6.69 1.54 -27.09
C ALA A 392 6.25 2.42 -28.26
N ARG A 393 6.97 2.40 -29.39
CA ARG A 393 6.55 3.09 -30.62
C ARG A 393 5.21 2.56 -31.15
N ARG A 394 4.98 1.26 -31.05
CA ARG A 394 3.70 0.63 -31.45
C ARG A 394 2.56 1.03 -30.53
N ALA A 395 2.80 1.04 -29.21
CA ALA A 395 1.82 1.50 -28.22
C ALA A 395 1.40 2.94 -28.52
N ALA A 396 2.35 3.82 -28.84
CA ALA A 396 2.06 5.22 -29.14
C ALA A 396 1.21 5.34 -30.42
N ARG A 397 1.53 4.57 -31.47
CA ARG A 397 0.73 4.52 -32.70
C ARG A 397 -0.66 3.94 -32.49
N ALA A 398 -0.81 3.00 -31.56
CA ALA A 398 -2.10 2.42 -31.19
C ALA A 398 -2.96 3.36 -30.33
N GLY A 399 -2.44 4.53 -29.93
CA GLY A 399 -3.20 5.58 -29.24
C GLY A 399 -3.28 5.45 -27.72
N PHE A 400 -2.46 4.60 -27.09
CA PHE A 400 -2.45 4.51 -25.63
C PHE A 400 -2.10 5.85 -24.98
N ASP A 401 -2.77 6.18 -23.86
CA ASP A 401 -2.54 7.43 -23.12
C ASP A 401 -1.36 7.30 -22.14
N TRP A 402 -1.08 6.08 -21.68
CA TRP A 402 -0.15 5.82 -20.58
C TRP A 402 0.69 4.57 -20.85
N LEU A 403 1.98 4.61 -20.55
CA LEU A 403 2.87 3.44 -20.62
C LEU A 403 3.42 3.12 -19.24
N GLU A 404 3.39 1.85 -18.85
CA GLU A 404 4.07 1.36 -17.65
C GLU A 404 5.18 0.37 -18.00
N LEU A 405 6.39 0.59 -17.51
CA LEU A 405 7.48 -0.38 -17.64
C LEU A 405 7.45 -1.36 -16.47
N HIS A 406 7.39 -2.67 -16.78
CA HIS A 406 7.33 -3.70 -15.75
C HIS A 406 8.72 -4.11 -15.23
N CYS A 407 9.11 -3.55 -14.08
CA CYS A 407 10.35 -3.83 -13.35
C CYS A 407 10.10 -4.59 -12.03
N ALA A 408 9.07 -5.44 -11.98
CA ALA A 408 8.60 -6.07 -10.75
C ALA A 408 8.35 -7.58 -10.93
N HIS A 409 7.91 -8.21 -9.86
CA HIS A 409 7.39 -9.58 -9.80
C HIS A 409 8.33 -10.70 -10.28
N GLY A 410 9.64 -10.46 -10.24
CA GLY A 410 10.64 -11.46 -10.63
C GLY A 410 10.76 -11.70 -12.14
N TYR A 411 10.07 -10.90 -12.95
CA TYR A 411 10.25 -10.90 -14.41
C TYR A 411 11.60 -10.29 -14.80
N LEU A 412 11.88 -10.14 -16.10
CA LEU A 412 13.23 -9.89 -16.58
C LEU A 412 13.92 -8.70 -15.91
N LEU A 413 13.32 -7.50 -15.94
CA LEU A 413 13.96 -6.31 -15.36
C LEU A 413 14.04 -6.40 -13.83
N SER A 414 13.03 -6.97 -13.17
CA SER A 414 13.07 -7.29 -11.74
C SER A 414 14.20 -8.26 -11.39
N SER A 415 14.52 -9.19 -12.30
CA SER A 415 15.58 -10.18 -12.10
C SER A 415 16.98 -9.58 -12.15
N PHE A 416 17.15 -8.46 -12.87
CA PHE A 416 18.37 -7.65 -12.80
C PHE A 416 18.42 -6.84 -11.52
N ILE A 417 17.28 -6.28 -11.10
CA ILE A 417 17.21 -5.44 -9.89
C ILE A 417 17.49 -6.27 -8.64
N SER A 418 16.89 -7.44 -8.45
CA SER A 418 17.05 -8.17 -7.18
C SER A 418 18.42 -8.86 -7.07
N PRO A 419 19.13 -8.70 -5.93
CA PRO A 419 20.37 -9.43 -5.67
C PRO A 419 20.16 -10.94 -5.49
N LEU A 420 18.92 -11.40 -5.24
CA LEU A 420 18.59 -12.83 -5.16
C LEU A 420 18.73 -13.52 -6.51
N THR A 421 18.52 -12.77 -7.59
CA THR A 421 18.40 -13.30 -8.95
C THR A 421 19.51 -12.84 -9.89
N ASN A 422 20.15 -11.72 -9.57
CA ASN A 422 21.29 -11.19 -10.30
C ASN A 422 22.61 -11.52 -9.58
N GLN A 423 23.24 -12.61 -10.03
CA GLN A 423 24.55 -13.09 -9.58
C GLN A 423 25.66 -12.77 -10.58
N ARG A 424 25.50 -11.70 -11.38
CA ARG A 424 26.52 -11.28 -12.34
C ARG A 424 27.71 -10.67 -11.61
N ASP A 425 28.90 -10.86 -12.17
CA ASP A 425 30.18 -10.32 -11.72
C ASP A 425 30.69 -9.17 -12.61
N ASP A 426 29.91 -8.78 -13.61
CA ASP A 426 30.18 -7.63 -14.48
C ASP A 426 29.50 -6.34 -13.98
N GLU A 427 29.56 -5.28 -14.80
CA GLU A 427 29.00 -3.95 -14.49
C GLU A 427 27.46 -3.92 -14.34
N TYR A 428 26.76 -5.05 -14.56
CA TYR A 428 25.33 -5.19 -14.40
C TYR A 428 24.94 -5.99 -13.14
N GLY A 429 25.90 -6.40 -12.30
CA GLY A 429 25.66 -7.12 -11.04
C GLY A 429 26.37 -6.53 -9.82
N GLY A 430 26.08 -7.09 -8.64
CA GLY A 430 26.64 -6.64 -7.36
C GLY A 430 25.89 -5.45 -6.75
N SER A 431 26.46 -4.25 -6.84
CA SER A 431 25.88 -3.04 -6.22
C SER A 431 24.48 -2.73 -6.76
N LEU A 432 23.68 -1.99 -5.99
CA LEU A 432 22.35 -1.55 -6.45
C LEU A 432 22.44 -0.73 -7.75
N GLU A 433 23.46 0.12 -7.87
CA GLU A 433 23.71 0.92 -9.08
C GLU A 433 23.94 0.03 -10.31
N ASN A 434 24.79 -0.99 -10.20
CA ASN A 434 25.06 -1.93 -11.29
C ASN A 434 23.81 -2.74 -11.64
N ARG A 435 23.09 -3.25 -10.64
CA ARG A 435 21.82 -3.99 -10.82
C ARG A 435 20.75 -3.15 -11.51
N LEU A 436 20.74 -1.83 -11.30
CA LEU A 436 19.83 -0.90 -11.96
C LEU A 436 20.29 -0.45 -13.35
N ARG A 437 21.56 -0.67 -13.73
CA ARG A 437 22.13 -0.19 -14.99
C ARG A 437 21.30 -0.61 -16.21
N TYR A 438 21.04 -1.91 -16.36
CA TYR A 438 20.26 -2.42 -17.49
C TYR A 438 18.77 -2.02 -17.46
N PRO A 439 18.03 -2.14 -16.34
CA PRO A 439 16.68 -1.59 -16.23
C PRO A 439 16.58 -0.10 -16.60
N LEU A 440 17.56 0.72 -16.23
CA LEU A 440 17.60 2.14 -16.59
C LEU A 440 17.96 2.37 -18.07
N GLU A 441 18.80 1.54 -18.68
CA GLU A 441 19.04 1.57 -20.14
C GLU A 441 17.75 1.30 -20.92
N VAL A 442 17.00 0.26 -20.53
CA VAL A 442 15.70 -0.07 -21.12
C VAL A 442 14.70 1.06 -20.91
N PHE A 443 14.60 1.58 -19.69
CA PHE A 443 13.72 2.71 -19.40
C PHE A 443 14.02 3.92 -20.26
N ARG A 444 15.29 4.32 -20.41
CA ARG A 444 15.68 5.47 -21.24
C ARG A 444 15.33 5.25 -22.72
N ALA A 445 15.56 4.05 -23.24
CA ALA A 445 15.21 3.71 -24.63
C ALA A 445 13.69 3.77 -24.86
N VAL A 446 12.89 3.25 -23.92
CA VAL A 446 11.43 3.35 -23.96
C VAL A 446 10.97 4.80 -23.82
N ARG A 447 11.54 5.56 -22.88
CA ARG A 447 11.19 6.97 -22.65
C ARG A 447 11.50 7.84 -23.87
N GLN A 448 12.57 7.55 -24.61
CA GLN A 448 12.91 8.20 -25.89
C GLN A 448 11.94 7.81 -27.02
N ALA A 449 11.45 6.57 -27.03
CA ALA A 449 10.50 6.06 -28.01
C ALA A 449 9.04 6.48 -27.75
N TRP A 450 8.70 6.79 -26.49
CA TRP A 450 7.38 7.19 -26.04
C TRP A 450 7.20 8.72 -26.10
N PRO A 451 6.06 9.26 -26.59
CA PRO A 451 5.83 10.71 -26.69
C PRO A 451 6.07 11.44 -25.37
N ALA A 452 6.91 12.49 -25.38
CA ALA A 452 7.42 13.15 -24.18
C ALA A 452 6.31 13.82 -23.33
N GLU A 453 5.21 14.18 -23.97
CA GLU A 453 4.01 14.74 -23.37
C GLU A 453 3.12 13.68 -22.71
N LEU A 454 3.33 12.39 -22.95
CA LEU A 454 2.55 11.32 -22.35
C LEU A 454 3.25 10.72 -21.11
N PRO A 455 2.48 10.36 -20.06
CA PRO A 455 3.02 9.76 -18.85
C PRO A 455 3.71 8.42 -19.09
N MET A 456 4.75 8.17 -18.31
CA MET A 456 5.38 6.87 -18.18
C MET A 456 5.61 6.50 -16.71
N SER A 457 5.00 5.41 -16.25
CA SER A 457 5.22 4.85 -14.91
C SER A 457 6.18 3.67 -14.95
N VAL A 458 6.72 3.30 -13.78
CA VAL A 458 7.50 2.08 -13.58
C VAL A 458 6.91 1.29 -12.44
N ARG A 459 6.58 0.02 -12.69
CA ARG A 459 6.17 -0.90 -11.63
C ARG A 459 7.37 -1.60 -11.02
N ILE A 460 7.52 -1.52 -9.70
CA ILE A 460 8.64 -2.16 -8.96
C ILE A 460 8.11 -3.15 -7.91
N SER A 461 8.93 -4.16 -7.57
CA SER A 461 8.77 -4.90 -6.33
C SER A 461 9.54 -4.14 -5.25
N ALA A 462 8.81 -3.47 -4.35
CA ALA A 462 9.41 -2.65 -3.30
C ALA A 462 9.96 -3.45 -2.11
N HIS A 463 9.72 -4.77 -2.10
CA HIS A 463 10.26 -5.69 -1.12
C HIS A 463 10.22 -7.11 -1.70
N ASP A 464 11.28 -7.90 -1.53
CA ASP A 464 11.33 -9.28 -2.06
C ASP A 464 10.75 -10.32 -1.09
N TRP A 465 10.63 -9.97 0.19
CA TRP A 465 10.15 -10.84 1.29
C TRP A 465 11.02 -12.07 1.54
N VAL A 466 12.31 -11.96 1.20
CA VAL A 466 13.35 -12.94 1.48
C VAL A 466 14.57 -12.19 2.00
N GLU A 467 15.26 -12.77 2.98
CA GLU A 467 16.50 -12.21 3.52
C GLU A 467 17.54 -11.99 2.41
N GLY A 468 18.23 -10.85 2.46
CA GLY A 468 19.20 -10.46 1.44
C GLY A 468 18.60 -9.96 0.12
N GLY A 469 17.27 -9.93 -0.03
CA GLY A 469 16.58 -9.35 -1.18
C GLY A 469 16.40 -7.83 -1.11
N ILE A 470 15.63 -7.28 -2.05
CA ILE A 470 15.23 -5.87 -2.05
C ILE A 470 14.42 -5.55 -0.80
N THR A 471 14.79 -4.46 -0.15
CA THR A 471 14.11 -3.89 1.02
C THR A 471 13.28 -2.65 0.65
N ALA A 472 12.48 -2.16 1.60
CA ALA A 472 11.73 -0.92 1.41
C ALA A 472 12.65 0.32 1.30
N ASP A 473 13.85 0.29 1.89
CA ASP A 473 14.85 1.36 1.75
C ASP A 473 15.42 1.36 0.33
N ASP A 474 15.77 0.18 -0.19
CA ASP A 474 16.21 0.02 -1.59
C ASP A 474 15.14 0.53 -2.56
N ALA A 475 13.85 0.29 -2.28
CA ALA A 475 12.75 0.75 -3.12
C ALA A 475 12.71 2.28 -3.27
N VAL A 476 13.06 3.02 -2.21
CA VAL A 476 13.17 4.49 -2.26
C VAL A 476 14.33 4.91 -3.16
N GLU A 477 15.48 4.27 -3.06
CA GLU A 477 16.62 4.56 -3.95
C GLU A 477 16.34 4.19 -5.41
N ILE A 478 15.75 3.02 -5.65
CA ILE A 478 15.29 2.57 -6.97
C ILE A 478 14.36 3.63 -7.58
N ALA A 479 13.39 4.11 -6.80
CA ALA A 479 12.48 5.16 -7.25
C ALA A 479 13.19 6.48 -7.57
N ARG A 480 14.19 6.89 -6.78
CA ARG A 480 15.02 8.08 -7.09
C ARG A 480 15.77 7.93 -8.41
N HIS A 481 16.34 6.76 -8.68
CA HIS A 481 17.01 6.49 -9.95
C HIS A 481 16.06 6.55 -11.15
N PHE A 482 14.86 5.95 -11.06
CA PHE A 482 13.87 6.03 -12.13
C PHE A 482 13.30 7.44 -12.30
N LYS A 483 13.05 8.16 -11.20
CA LYS A 483 12.68 9.58 -11.22
C LYS A 483 13.72 10.40 -11.98
N ALA A 484 15.00 10.24 -11.65
CA ALA A 484 16.10 10.93 -12.32
C ALA A 484 16.21 10.57 -13.81
N ALA A 485 15.82 9.35 -14.19
CA ALA A 485 15.77 8.92 -15.58
C ALA A 485 14.54 9.44 -16.36
N GLY A 486 13.54 10.01 -15.67
CA GLY A 486 12.35 10.61 -16.28
C GLY A 486 11.04 9.86 -16.07
N ALA A 487 10.96 8.96 -15.08
CA ALA A 487 9.69 8.36 -14.67
C ALA A 487 8.76 9.41 -14.05
N ASP A 488 7.49 9.33 -14.39
CA ASP A 488 6.45 10.23 -13.87
C ASP A 488 5.83 9.69 -12.59
N MET A 489 5.75 8.37 -12.47
CA MET A 489 5.19 7.68 -11.31
C MET A 489 5.85 6.32 -11.06
N ILE A 490 5.76 5.84 -9.82
CA ILE A 490 6.12 4.48 -9.44
C ILE A 490 4.88 3.69 -8.99
N ASP A 491 4.62 2.53 -9.60
CA ASP A 491 3.63 1.55 -9.12
C ASP A 491 4.31 0.59 -8.14
N CYS A 492 3.92 0.71 -6.86
CA CYS A 492 4.59 0.05 -5.75
C CYS A 492 3.92 -1.28 -5.40
N SER A 493 4.43 -2.36 -6.02
CA SER A 493 4.08 -3.75 -5.69
C SER A 493 5.14 -4.40 -4.79
N SER A 494 5.10 -5.71 -4.59
CA SER A 494 6.10 -6.46 -3.83
C SER A 494 6.12 -7.95 -4.21
N GLY A 495 7.21 -8.63 -3.83
CA GLY A 495 7.35 -10.07 -3.91
C GLY A 495 7.43 -10.62 -5.33
N GLN A 496 7.13 -11.91 -5.44
CA GLN A 496 7.13 -12.75 -6.65
C GLN A 496 8.51 -12.92 -7.31
N VAL A 497 9.57 -12.39 -6.69
CA VAL A 497 10.96 -12.54 -7.12
C VAL A 497 11.50 -13.93 -6.82
N SER A 498 11.23 -14.46 -5.62
CA SER A 498 11.61 -15.80 -5.17
C SER A 498 10.38 -16.59 -4.70
N PRO A 499 10.31 -17.91 -4.92
CA PRO A 499 9.26 -18.75 -4.33
C PRO A 499 9.35 -18.84 -2.79
N ASP A 500 10.51 -18.53 -2.21
CA ASP A 500 10.75 -18.59 -0.75
C ASP A 500 10.19 -17.38 0.02
N GLN A 501 9.55 -16.44 -0.69
CA GLN A 501 8.96 -15.25 -0.10
C GLN A 501 8.00 -15.56 1.05
N GLN A 502 8.05 -14.74 2.11
CA GLN A 502 7.11 -14.80 3.23
C GLN A 502 6.40 -13.44 3.40
N PRO A 503 5.48 -13.04 2.49
CA PRO A 503 4.80 -11.76 2.61
C PRO A 503 3.91 -11.71 3.86
N VAL A 504 3.99 -10.60 4.59
CA VAL A 504 3.10 -10.35 5.73
C VAL A 504 1.84 -9.67 5.20
N TYR A 505 0.81 -10.47 4.92
CA TYR A 505 -0.46 -9.96 4.43
C TYR A 505 -1.26 -9.22 5.51
N GLY A 506 -1.99 -8.22 5.06
CA GLY A 506 -2.87 -7.40 5.88
C GLY A 506 -3.68 -6.43 5.02
N ARG A 507 -4.51 -5.62 5.67
CA ARG A 507 -5.24 -4.52 5.02
C ARG A 507 -4.23 -3.60 4.34
N MET A 508 -4.36 -3.35 3.03
CA MET A 508 -3.52 -2.41 2.29
C MET A 508 -2.00 -2.66 2.46
N TYR A 509 -1.57 -3.91 2.57
CA TYR A 509 -0.24 -4.28 3.07
C TYR A 509 0.97 -3.70 2.29
N GLN A 510 0.79 -3.31 1.02
CA GLN A 510 1.85 -2.67 0.22
C GLN A 510 1.75 -1.14 0.18
N THR A 511 0.67 -0.55 0.68
CA THR A 511 0.52 0.92 0.77
C THR A 511 1.66 1.58 1.54
N PRO A 512 2.22 1.00 2.62
CA PRO A 512 3.41 1.56 3.25
C PRO A 512 4.60 1.74 2.29
N PHE A 513 4.77 0.88 1.28
CA PHE A 513 5.83 1.06 0.29
C PHE A 513 5.55 2.26 -0.62
N ALA A 514 4.30 2.42 -1.08
CA ALA A 514 3.89 3.58 -1.87
C ALA A 514 4.06 4.89 -1.10
N ASP A 515 3.73 4.89 0.20
CA ASP A 515 3.89 6.03 1.10
C ASP A 515 5.36 6.45 1.22
N ARG A 516 6.24 5.48 1.49
CA ARG A 516 7.68 5.71 1.57
C ARG A 516 8.24 6.27 0.28
N VAL A 517 7.97 5.61 -0.85
CA VAL A 517 8.46 6.07 -2.15
C VAL A 517 7.95 7.48 -2.45
N ARG A 518 6.65 7.76 -2.23
CA ARG A 518 6.06 9.06 -2.50
C ARG A 518 6.75 10.17 -1.72
N ASN A 519 6.87 9.98 -0.42
CA ASN A 519 7.24 11.05 0.50
C ASN A 519 8.77 11.13 0.74
N GLU A 520 9.52 10.04 0.51
CA GLU A 520 10.99 10.01 0.67
C GLU A 520 11.75 10.16 -0.67
N ALA A 521 11.22 9.65 -1.79
CA ALA A 521 11.81 9.88 -3.12
C ALA A 521 11.21 11.11 -3.85
N GLY A 522 10.05 11.60 -3.38
CA GLY A 522 9.38 12.78 -3.92
C GLY A 522 8.89 12.58 -5.35
N ILE A 523 8.38 11.39 -5.68
CA ILE A 523 7.77 11.05 -6.97
C ILE A 523 6.35 10.55 -6.73
N ALA A 524 5.42 10.87 -7.63
CA ALA A 524 4.05 10.40 -7.47
C ALA A 524 3.98 8.86 -7.51
N THR A 525 3.04 8.25 -6.77
CA THR A 525 2.96 6.79 -6.66
C THR A 525 1.56 6.24 -6.93
N ILE A 526 1.54 4.99 -7.38
CA ILE A 526 0.35 4.15 -7.48
C ILE A 526 0.45 3.10 -6.37
N ALA A 527 -0.55 3.10 -5.46
CA ALA A 527 -0.67 2.07 -4.44
C ALA A 527 -1.49 0.88 -4.94
N VAL A 528 -1.04 -0.34 -4.62
CA VAL A 528 -1.72 -1.59 -4.96
C VAL A 528 -1.68 -2.57 -3.77
N GLY A 529 -2.45 -3.66 -3.83
CA GLY A 529 -2.35 -4.75 -2.86
C GLY A 529 -3.36 -4.64 -1.72
N ALA A 530 -4.36 -5.53 -1.75
CA ALA A 530 -5.44 -5.60 -0.75
C ALA A 530 -6.22 -4.27 -0.57
N ILE A 531 -6.34 -3.49 -1.65
CA ILE A 531 -7.28 -2.37 -1.78
C ILE A 531 -8.55 -2.93 -2.44
N PHE A 532 -9.70 -2.82 -1.77
CA PHE A 532 -10.95 -3.44 -2.25
C PHE A 532 -12.24 -2.69 -1.90
N GLU A 533 -12.16 -1.58 -1.15
CA GLU A 533 -13.32 -0.74 -0.77
C GLU A 533 -13.00 0.73 -1.04
N ALA A 534 -14.02 1.55 -1.27
CA ALA A 534 -13.86 3.01 -1.44
C ALA A 534 -13.12 3.67 -0.26
N ASP A 535 -13.41 3.25 0.96
CA ASP A 535 -12.79 3.79 2.17
C ASP A 535 -11.27 3.56 2.21
N HIS A 536 -10.76 2.47 1.61
CA HIS A 536 -9.32 2.24 1.46
C HIS A 536 -8.72 3.27 0.50
N ALA A 537 -9.32 3.41 -0.69
CA ALA A 537 -8.84 4.34 -1.72
C ALA A 537 -8.90 5.79 -1.22
N ASN A 538 -10.01 6.20 -0.61
CA ASN A 538 -10.15 7.53 -0.02
C ASN A 538 -9.11 7.78 1.06
N GLY A 539 -8.91 6.84 1.97
CA GLY A 539 -7.90 6.95 3.03
C GLY A 539 -6.48 7.08 2.50
N ILE A 540 -6.11 6.30 1.47
CA ILE A 540 -4.77 6.34 0.86
C ILE A 540 -4.49 7.69 0.20
N ILE A 541 -5.43 8.18 -0.63
CA ILE A 541 -5.28 9.46 -1.33
C ILE A 541 -5.28 10.63 -0.34
N ALA A 542 -6.26 10.66 0.57
CA ALA A 542 -6.39 11.73 1.55
C ALA A 542 -5.19 11.81 2.50
N SER A 543 -4.65 10.67 2.95
CA SER A 543 -3.47 10.70 3.83
C SER A 543 -2.15 11.02 3.11
N GLY A 544 -2.16 11.23 1.79
CA GLY A 544 -0.94 11.52 1.03
C GLY A 544 0.01 10.34 0.94
N ARG A 545 -0.52 9.10 1.01
CA ARG A 545 0.27 7.86 0.90
C ARG A 545 0.46 7.39 -0.54
N ALA A 546 -0.44 7.79 -1.45
CA ALA A 546 -0.28 7.60 -2.88
C ALA A 546 -1.11 8.63 -3.64
N ASP A 547 -0.87 8.75 -4.95
CA ASP A 547 -1.60 9.67 -5.83
C ASP A 547 -2.66 8.95 -6.66
N LEU A 548 -2.50 7.63 -6.87
CA LEU A 548 -3.46 6.75 -7.52
C LEU A 548 -3.59 5.42 -6.75
N CYS A 549 -4.73 4.76 -6.88
CA CYS A 549 -5.00 3.44 -6.29
C CYS A 549 -5.31 2.44 -7.39
N ALA A 550 -4.48 1.41 -7.53
CA ALA A 550 -4.68 0.30 -8.44
C ALA A 550 -5.41 -0.87 -7.77
N LEU A 551 -6.52 -1.29 -8.37
CA LEU A 551 -7.33 -2.42 -7.91
C LEU A 551 -7.39 -3.49 -9.00
N ALA A 552 -7.06 -4.73 -8.61
CA ALA A 552 -7.04 -5.89 -9.47
C ALA A 552 -8.32 -6.74 -9.30
N ARG A 553 -8.28 -7.72 -8.39
CA ARG A 553 -9.36 -8.68 -8.12
C ARG A 553 -10.77 -8.05 -7.94
N PRO A 554 -10.95 -6.89 -7.29
CA PRO A 554 -12.26 -6.24 -7.24
C PRO A 554 -12.84 -5.95 -8.62
N HIS A 555 -12.03 -5.50 -9.59
CA HIS A 555 -12.46 -5.27 -10.96
C HIS A 555 -12.63 -6.56 -11.79
N LEU A 556 -12.05 -7.68 -11.36
CA LEU A 556 -12.37 -9.00 -11.95
C LEU A 556 -13.78 -9.44 -11.55
N ALA A 557 -14.12 -9.27 -10.27
CA ALA A 557 -15.42 -9.64 -9.72
C ALA A 557 -16.54 -8.68 -10.13
N ASP A 558 -16.22 -7.39 -10.26
CA ASP A 558 -17.18 -6.34 -10.61
C ASP A 558 -16.53 -5.31 -11.54
N ALA A 559 -16.86 -5.36 -12.83
CA ALA A 559 -16.32 -4.40 -13.80
C ALA A 559 -16.71 -2.94 -13.49
N ALA A 560 -17.84 -2.72 -12.82
CA ALA A 560 -18.34 -1.41 -12.44
C ALA A 560 -18.06 -1.05 -10.97
N TRP A 561 -17.02 -1.67 -10.38
CA TRP A 561 -16.63 -1.49 -8.97
C TRP A 561 -16.58 -0.01 -8.56
N THR A 562 -16.00 0.87 -9.38
CA THR A 562 -15.88 2.30 -9.05
C THR A 562 -17.25 2.97 -8.90
N LEU A 563 -18.15 2.74 -9.86
CA LEU A 563 -19.52 3.29 -9.81
C LEU A 563 -20.32 2.69 -8.65
N ARG A 564 -20.18 1.38 -8.41
CA ARG A 564 -20.86 0.69 -7.32
C ARG A 564 -20.39 1.18 -5.94
N GLU A 565 -19.10 1.33 -5.74
CA GLU A 565 -18.53 1.78 -4.47
C GLU A 565 -18.84 3.24 -4.18
N ALA A 566 -18.83 4.12 -5.20
CA ALA A 566 -19.31 5.49 -5.06
C ALA A 566 -20.76 5.53 -4.57
N ALA A 567 -21.65 4.73 -5.18
CA ALA A 567 -23.04 4.62 -4.74
C ALA A 567 -23.16 4.02 -3.32
N ARG A 568 -22.33 3.02 -2.98
CA ARG A 568 -22.33 2.39 -1.65
C ARG A 568 -22.00 3.37 -0.53
N VAL A 569 -21.03 4.25 -0.75
CA VAL A 569 -20.66 5.29 0.24
C VAL A 569 -21.54 6.54 0.14
N GLY A 570 -22.60 6.50 -0.68
CA GLY A 570 -23.59 7.57 -0.79
C GLY A 570 -23.17 8.76 -1.65
N TYR A 571 -22.10 8.65 -2.44
CA TYR A 571 -21.69 9.69 -3.38
C TYR A 571 -22.41 9.52 -4.73
N ARG A 572 -23.28 10.48 -5.06
CA ARG A 572 -24.17 10.40 -6.23
C ARG A 572 -23.68 11.19 -7.44
N ASP A 573 -22.76 12.13 -7.27
CA ASP A 573 -22.29 13.01 -8.35
C ASP A 573 -21.11 12.41 -9.13
N VAL A 574 -21.27 11.15 -9.54
CA VAL A 574 -20.37 10.45 -10.44
C VAL A 574 -21.08 10.23 -11.78
N HIS A 575 -20.39 10.51 -12.88
CA HIS A 575 -20.91 10.27 -14.22
C HIS A 575 -21.05 8.77 -14.48
N TRP A 576 -22.18 8.37 -15.03
CA TRP A 576 -22.46 7.03 -15.54
C TRP A 576 -22.70 7.14 -17.04
N PRO A 577 -22.36 6.13 -17.85
CA PRO A 577 -22.82 6.07 -19.23
C PRO A 577 -24.33 6.30 -19.30
N ASP A 578 -24.79 7.14 -20.24
CA ASP A 578 -26.19 7.56 -20.33
C ASP A 578 -27.17 6.37 -20.37
N GLN A 579 -26.74 5.28 -21.01
CA GLN A 579 -27.48 4.03 -21.14
C GLN A 579 -27.68 3.30 -19.80
N TYR A 580 -26.87 3.59 -18.77
CA TYR A 580 -26.89 2.93 -17.47
C TYR A 580 -27.61 3.76 -16.38
N VAL A 581 -28.03 4.98 -16.67
CA VAL A 581 -28.63 5.91 -15.69
C VAL A 581 -29.88 5.32 -15.01
N ALA A 582 -30.68 4.52 -15.74
CA ALA A 582 -31.84 3.84 -15.14
C ALA A 582 -31.44 2.86 -14.02
N GLY A 583 -30.27 2.22 -14.13
CA GLY A 583 -29.72 1.32 -13.10
C GLY A 583 -29.12 2.07 -11.92
N LYS A 584 -28.54 3.26 -12.14
CA LYS A 584 -27.93 4.11 -11.11
C LYS A 584 -28.88 4.36 -9.93
N ARG A 585 -30.07 4.89 -10.22
CA ARG A 585 -31.06 5.26 -9.18
C ARG A 585 -31.49 4.06 -8.34
N GLN A 586 -31.70 2.91 -8.98
CA GLN A 586 -32.07 1.68 -8.27
C GLN A 586 -30.95 1.22 -7.34
N LEU A 587 -29.70 1.25 -7.80
CA LEU A 587 -28.54 0.86 -7.01
C LEU A 587 -28.37 1.77 -5.78
N GLU A 588 -28.40 3.09 -5.96
CA GLU A 588 -28.30 4.08 -4.88
C GLU A 588 -29.40 3.88 -3.83
N THR A 589 -30.66 3.75 -4.27
CA THR A 589 -31.81 3.52 -3.38
C THR A 589 -31.66 2.24 -2.56
N ASN A 590 -31.14 1.17 -3.18
CA ASN A 590 -30.93 -0.10 -2.49
C ASN A 590 -29.84 0.00 -1.40
N PHE A 591 -28.75 0.71 -1.67
CA PHE A 591 -27.71 0.95 -0.67
C PHE A 591 -28.20 1.83 0.47
N GLU A 592 -28.96 2.88 0.18
CA GLU A 592 -29.59 3.72 1.20
C GLU A 592 -30.53 2.92 2.10
N ARG A 593 -31.39 2.08 1.50
CA ARG A 593 -32.28 1.19 2.26
C ARG A 593 -31.48 0.23 3.14
N ALA A 594 -30.41 -0.37 2.62
CA ALA A 594 -29.57 -1.27 3.39
C ALA A 594 -28.89 -0.55 4.57
N ALA A 595 -28.38 0.67 4.35
CA ALA A 595 -27.79 1.48 5.41
C ALA A 595 -28.80 1.88 6.49
N MET A 596 -30.03 2.24 6.09
CA MET A 596 -31.12 2.54 7.03
C MET A 596 -31.50 1.32 7.90
N LEU A 597 -31.59 0.13 7.29
CA LEU A 597 -31.88 -1.11 8.04
C LEU A 597 -30.75 -1.46 9.01
N ALA A 598 -29.50 -1.34 8.59
CA ALA A 598 -28.35 -1.59 9.46
C ALA A 598 -28.30 -0.65 10.67
N GLN A 599 -28.77 0.59 10.53
CA GLN A 599 -28.89 1.53 11.67
C GLN A 599 -30.02 1.19 12.63
N LEU A 600 -31.08 0.51 12.15
CA LEU A 600 -32.20 0.07 12.98
C LEU A 600 -31.83 -1.16 13.82
N ASP A 601 -31.01 -2.08 13.29
CA ASP A 601 -30.55 -3.27 14.03
C ASP A 601 -29.53 -2.97 15.15
N ILE A 602 -28.98 -1.74 15.18
CA ILE A 602 -28.02 -1.29 16.21
C ILE A 602 -28.74 -0.56 17.37
N LYS A 603 -30.02 -0.18 17.21
CA LYS A 603 -30.86 0.42 18.25
C LYS A 603 -31.69 -0.63 18.96
#